data_AF-A0A382Z4E9-F1
#
_entry.id   AF-A0A382Z4E9-F1
#
_cell.length_a   1.000
_cell.length_b   1.000
_cell.length_c   1.000
_cell.angle_alpha   90.00
_cell.angle_beta   90.00
_cell.angle_gamma   90.00
#
_symmetry.space_group_name_H-M   'P 1'
#
loop_
_entity.id
_entity.type
_entity.pdbx_description
1 polymer ?
#
loop_
_entity_poly.entity_id
_entity_poly.type
_entity_poly.pdbx_seq_one_letter_code
_entity_poly.pdbx_strand_id
1 'polypeptide(L)'
;MKQEGHNMDFQASSVYQRVGGRAFFIELVDRFYNLVESDLVLRRLYPEDLEPGKRHLASFLAQYWGGPQDYSQERGHPRLRRRHMEFSIGEPERDSWVTHMKCALDSMQINEEERY
;
A
#
# COMPACT_ATOMS: atom_id res chain seq x y z
N MET A 1 -15.03 -46.12 17.81
CA MET A 1 -13.97 -45.14 18.16
C MET A 1 -14.03 -44.02 17.13
N LYS A 2 -14.46 -42.83 17.53
CA LYS A 2 -14.36 -41.60 16.72
C LYS A 2 -12.99 -40.99 17.03
N GLN A 3 -12.16 -40.74 16.03
CA GLN A 3 -11.03 -39.83 16.18
C GLN A 3 -11.49 -38.47 15.65
N GLU A 4 -11.82 -37.58 16.57
CA GLU A 4 -11.93 -36.15 16.32
C GLU A 4 -10.51 -35.60 16.28
N GLY A 5 -9.97 -35.43 15.08
CA GLY A 5 -8.76 -34.64 14.84
C GLY A 5 -9.17 -33.19 14.63
N HIS A 6 -9.29 -32.44 15.71
CA HIS A 6 -9.42 -30.98 15.68
C HIS A 6 -8.06 -30.39 15.27
N ASN A 7 -7.78 -30.35 13.96
CA ASN A 7 -6.69 -29.52 13.46
C ASN A 7 -7.23 -28.10 13.33
N MET A 8 -7.12 -27.34 14.42
CA MET A 8 -7.15 -25.88 14.36
C MET A 8 -5.91 -25.45 13.57
N ASP A 9 -6.11 -25.31 12.28
CA ASP A 9 -5.19 -24.65 11.36
C ASP A 9 -4.97 -23.22 11.88
N PHE A 10 -3.89 -23.01 12.64
CA PHE A 10 -3.32 -21.70 12.97
C PHE A 10 -2.73 -21.10 11.67
N GLN A 11 -3.58 -20.85 10.68
CA GLN A 11 -3.23 -20.17 9.44
C GLN A 11 -2.89 -18.74 9.83
N ALA A 12 -1.62 -18.36 9.75
CA ALA A 12 -1.21 -16.97 9.91
C ALA A 12 -2.00 -16.13 8.89
N SER A 13 -2.95 -15.33 9.38
CA SER A 13 -3.75 -14.45 8.53
C SER A 13 -2.81 -13.46 7.83
N SER A 14 -3.00 -13.28 6.52
CA SER A 14 -2.20 -12.32 5.77
C SER A 14 -2.38 -10.91 6.35
N VAL A 15 -1.40 -10.03 6.17
CA VAL A 15 -1.53 -8.63 6.60
C VAL A 15 -2.80 -8.03 6.00
N TYR A 16 -3.08 -8.32 4.72
CA TYR A 16 -4.33 -7.93 4.06
C TYR A 16 -5.58 -8.33 4.87
N GLN A 17 -5.65 -9.55 5.38
CA GLN A 17 -6.80 -9.99 6.19
C GLN A 17 -6.85 -9.31 7.56
N ARG A 18 -5.69 -9.13 8.22
CA ARG A 18 -5.62 -8.51 9.56
C ARG A 18 -6.10 -7.07 9.54
N VAL A 19 -5.67 -6.29 8.55
CA VAL A 19 -6.01 -4.86 8.46
C VAL A 19 -7.42 -4.59 7.88
N GLY A 20 -8.26 -5.62 7.68
CA GLY A 20 -9.61 -5.45 7.15
C GLY A 20 -9.72 -5.37 5.61
N GLY A 21 -8.68 -5.80 4.89
CA GLY A 21 -8.69 -5.99 3.45
C GLY A 21 -8.52 -4.72 2.63
N ARG A 22 -9.13 -4.69 1.44
CA ARG A 22 -8.92 -3.64 0.43
C ARG A 22 -9.25 -2.23 0.93
N ALA A 23 -10.26 -2.09 1.80
CA ALA A 23 -10.69 -0.80 2.32
C ALA A 23 -9.55 -0.05 3.03
N PHE A 24 -8.73 -0.77 3.81
CA PHE A 24 -7.57 -0.21 4.49
C PHE A 24 -6.56 0.40 3.52
N PHE A 25 -6.21 -0.31 2.44
CA PHE A 25 -5.22 0.18 1.47
C PHE A 25 -5.74 1.34 0.64
N ILE A 26 -7.05 1.40 0.37
CA ILE A 26 -7.68 2.57 -0.26
C ILE A 26 -7.52 3.78 0.67
N GLU A 27 -7.93 3.64 1.93
CA GLU A 27 -7.84 4.73 2.91
C GLU A 27 -6.40 5.20 3.15
N LEU A 28 -5.46 4.27 3.31
CA LEU A 28 -4.04 4.57 3.46
C LEU A 28 -3.52 5.41 2.29
N VAL A 29 -3.84 4.98 1.06
CA VAL A 29 -3.36 5.65 -0.14
C VAL A 29 -4.05 7.00 -0.33
N ASP A 30 -5.33 7.13 -0.01
CA ASP A 30 -6.02 8.42 -0.06
C ASP A 30 -5.38 9.43 0.90
N ARG A 31 -5.13 9.03 2.15
CA ARG A 31 -4.43 9.85 3.15
C ARG A 31 -3.02 10.22 2.69
N PHE A 32 -2.26 9.27 2.15
CA PHE A 32 -0.94 9.50 1.58
C PHE A 32 -0.98 10.53 0.43
N TYR A 33 -1.91 10.39 -0.52
CA TYR A 33 -1.99 11.31 -1.65
C TYR A 33 -2.46 12.72 -1.26
N ASN A 34 -3.30 12.86 -0.23
CA ASN A 34 -3.64 14.18 0.32
C ASN A 34 -2.40 14.93 0.83
N LEU A 35 -1.43 14.21 1.43
CA LEU A 35 -0.16 14.79 1.85
C LEU A 35 0.74 15.12 0.65
N VAL A 36 0.84 14.22 -0.32
CA VAL A 36 1.59 14.44 -1.58
C VAL A 36 1.11 15.67 -2.33
N GLU A 37 -0.20 15.90 -2.38
CA GLU A 37 -0.79 17.03 -3.11
C GLU A 37 -0.30 18.39 -2.56
N SER A 38 -0.05 18.45 -1.25
CA SER A 38 0.44 19.64 -0.55
C SER A 38 1.98 19.79 -0.55
N ASP A 39 2.73 18.77 -0.96
CA ASP A 39 4.19 18.76 -0.92
C ASP A 39 4.80 19.14 -2.27
N LEU A 40 5.45 20.31 -2.35
CA LEU A 40 6.06 20.81 -3.59
C LEU A 40 7.24 19.95 -4.10
N VAL A 41 7.94 19.21 -3.23
CA VAL A 41 9.03 18.29 -3.61
C VAL A 41 8.48 17.11 -4.38
N LEU A 42 7.37 16.53 -3.91
CA LEU A 42 6.72 15.40 -4.56
C LEU A 42 5.81 15.82 -5.69
N ARG A 43 4.94 16.82 -5.49
CA ARG A 43 3.87 17.20 -6.42
C ARG A 43 4.36 17.39 -7.85
N ARG A 44 5.59 17.90 -8.04
CA ARG A 44 6.23 18.08 -9.35
C ARG A 44 6.48 16.79 -10.14
N LEU A 45 6.51 15.63 -9.46
CA LEU A 45 6.70 14.31 -10.07
C LEU A 45 5.38 13.65 -10.49
N TYR A 46 4.24 14.19 -10.04
CA TYR A 46 2.93 13.61 -10.27
C TYR A 46 2.17 14.33 -11.38
N PRO A 47 1.35 13.62 -12.17
CA PRO A 47 0.44 14.24 -13.13
C PRO A 47 -0.59 15.16 -12.44
N GLU A 48 -1.37 15.90 -13.24
CA GLU A 48 -2.50 16.69 -12.72
C GLU A 48 -3.55 15.78 -12.06
N ASP A 49 -4.01 14.76 -12.80
CA ASP A 49 -4.93 13.73 -12.30
C ASP A 49 -4.19 12.65 -11.50
N LEU A 50 -4.43 12.61 -10.20
CA LEU A 50 -3.81 11.68 -9.25
C LEU A 50 -4.56 10.34 -9.14
N GLU A 51 -5.81 10.25 -9.60
CA GLU A 51 -6.68 9.10 -9.38
C GLU A 51 -6.14 7.79 -9.96
N PRO A 52 -5.57 7.75 -11.18
CA PRO A 52 -4.92 6.54 -11.67
C PRO A 52 -3.77 6.10 -10.74
N GLY A 53 -2.94 7.04 -10.27
CA GLY A 53 -1.83 6.76 -9.36
C GLY A 53 -2.30 6.14 -8.05
N LYS A 54 -3.34 6.72 -7.43
CA LYS A 54 -3.97 6.21 -6.20
C LYS A 54 -4.46 4.77 -6.37
N ARG A 55 -5.29 4.50 -7.38
CA ARG A 55 -5.84 3.16 -7.63
C ARG A 55 -4.73 2.11 -7.80
N HIS A 56 -3.69 2.45 -8.56
CA HIS A 56 -2.59 1.52 -8.80
C HIS A 56 -1.77 1.24 -7.54
N LEU A 57 -1.49 2.27 -6.72
CA LEU A 57 -0.74 2.08 -5.48
C LEU A 57 -1.55 1.26 -4.47
N ALA A 58 -2.84 1.55 -4.30
CA ALA A 58 -3.71 0.80 -3.40
C ALA A 58 -3.82 -0.67 -3.81
N SER A 59 -4.03 -0.93 -5.11
CA SER A 59 -4.08 -2.29 -5.67
C SER A 59 -2.74 -3.03 -5.51
N PHE A 60 -1.62 -2.35 -5.76
CA PHE A 60 -0.29 -2.92 -5.57
C PHE A 60 -0.03 -3.29 -4.11
N LEU A 61 -0.31 -2.39 -3.15
CA LEU A 61 -0.09 -2.65 -1.72
C LEU A 61 -1.01 -3.77 -1.21
N ALA A 62 -2.29 -3.76 -1.59
CA ALA A 62 -3.22 -4.82 -1.23
C ALA A 62 -2.73 -6.18 -1.72
N GLN A 63 -2.30 -6.28 -2.99
CA GLN A 63 -1.73 -7.50 -3.54
C GLN A 63 -0.43 -7.91 -2.83
N TYR A 64 0.47 -6.96 -2.57
CA TYR A 64 1.76 -7.21 -1.93
C TYR A 64 1.59 -7.85 -0.54
N TRP A 65 0.56 -7.44 0.20
CA TRP A 65 0.27 -7.92 1.55
C TRP A 65 -0.68 -9.12 1.61
N GLY A 66 -0.84 -9.84 0.49
CA GLY A 66 -1.58 -11.10 0.43
C GLY A 66 -3.05 -10.96 0.04
N GLY A 67 -3.45 -9.84 -0.54
CA GLY A 67 -4.75 -9.65 -1.18
C GLY A 67 -4.83 -10.19 -2.61
N PRO A 68 -5.92 -9.89 -3.34
CA PRO A 68 -6.12 -10.31 -4.73
C PRO A 68 -5.03 -9.81 -5.69
N GLN A 69 -4.86 -10.49 -6.83
CA GLN A 69 -3.83 -10.17 -7.84
C GLN A 69 -4.26 -9.06 -8.83
N ASP A 70 -5.14 -8.15 -8.41
CA ASP A 70 -5.76 -7.14 -9.28
C ASP A 70 -4.72 -6.26 -9.99
N TYR A 71 -3.66 -5.84 -9.28
CA TYR A 71 -2.59 -5.03 -9.87
C TYR A 71 -1.84 -5.78 -10.97
N SER A 72 -1.47 -7.04 -10.73
CA SER A 72 -0.82 -7.87 -11.74
C SER A 72 -1.72 -8.16 -12.93
N GLN A 73 -3.04 -8.32 -12.72
CA GLN A 73 -3.99 -8.55 -13.81
C GLN A 73 -4.16 -7.30 -14.68
N GLU A 74 -4.25 -6.11 -14.08
CA GLU A 74 -4.40 -4.85 -14.82
C GLU A 74 -3.08 -4.37 -15.44
N ARG A 75 -1.97 -4.48 -14.71
CA ARG A 75 -0.69 -3.82 -15.03
C ARG A 75 0.43 -4.77 -15.38
N GLY A 76 0.24 -6.09 -15.27
CA GLY A 76 1.30 -7.08 -15.44
C GLY A 76 2.35 -7.02 -14.32
N HIS A 77 3.51 -7.63 -14.57
CA HIS A 77 4.59 -7.70 -13.59
C HIS A 77 5.00 -6.31 -13.04
N PRO A 78 5.16 -6.13 -11.71
CA PRO A 78 5.38 -4.82 -11.12
C PRO A 78 6.57 -4.03 -11.68
N ARG A 79 7.73 -4.68 -11.84
CA ARG A 79 8.96 -4.06 -12.40
C ARG A 79 9.20 -2.64 -11.84
N LEU A 80 9.08 -2.49 -10.52
CA LEU A 80 8.99 -1.18 -9.86
C LEU A 80 10.14 -0.27 -10.25
N ARG A 81 11.40 -0.75 -10.16
CA ARG A 81 12.58 0.03 -10.56
C ARG A 81 12.43 0.59 -11.97
N ARG A 82 12.02 -0.22 -12.95
CA ARG A 82 11.86 0.21 -14.35
C ARG A 82 10.80 1.29 -14.50
N ARG A 83 9.67 1.18 -13.80
CA ARG A 83 8.58 2.18 -13.85
C ARG A 83 8.94 3.49 -13.15
N HIS A 84 9.93 3.48 -12.26
CA HIS A 84 10.40 4.68 -11.57
C HIS A 84 11.60 5.35 -12.27
N MET A 85 12.19 4.74 -13.31
CA MET A 85 13.37 5.30 -14.00
C MET A 85 13.09 6.59 -14.78
N GLU A 86 11.82 6.86 -15.10
CA GLU A 86 11.41 8.07 -15.82
C GLU A 86 11.40 9.31 -14.93
N PHE A 87 11.53 9.14 -13.61
CA PHE A 87 11.49 10.22 -12.63
C PHE A 87 12.85 10.44 -11.98
N SER A 88 13.20 11.72 -11.76
CA SER A 88 14.37 12.08 -10.96
C SER A 88 14.04 11.97 -9.47
N ILE A 89 14.25 10.77 -8.90
CA ILE A 89 14.02 10.49 -7.49
C ILE A 89 15.38 10.48 -6.75
N GLY A 90 15.65 11.56 -6.01
CA GLY A 90 16.79 11.68 -5.12
C GLY A 90 16.40 11.45 -3.66
N GLU A 91 17.29 11.84 -2.74
CA GLU A 91 17.05 11.74 -1.31
C GLU A 91 15.85 12.58 -0.83
N PRO A 92 15.66 13.84 -1.28
CA PRO A 92 14.50 14.64 -0.85
C PRO A 92 13.16 13.99 -1.22
N GLU A 93 13.05 13.44 -2.43
CA GLU A 93 11.84 12.78 -2.90
C GLU A 93 11.57 11.50 -2.09
N ARG A 94 12.62 10.68 -1.88
CA ARG A 94 12.51 9.46 -1.07
C ARG A 94 12.05 9.78 0.34
N ASP A 95 12.68 10.76 0.99
CA ASP A 95 12.44 11.06 2.40
C ASP A 95 11.06 11.68 2.60
N SER A 96 10.64 12.56 1.70
CA SER A 96 9.26 13.07 1.69
C SER A 96 8.25 11.94 1.49
N TRP A 97 8.46 11.05 0.51
CA TRP A 97 7.56 9.92 0.25
C TRP A 97 7.42 9.01 1.48
N VAL A 98 8.53 8.63 2.10
CA VAL A 98 8.54 7.77 3.30
C VAL A 98 7.86 8.48 4.47
N THR A 99 8.12 9.77 4.66
CA THR A 99 7.50 10.57 5.72
C THR A 99 5.99 10.59 5.56
N HIS A 100 5.49 10.88 4.36
CA HIS A 100 4.05 10.94 4.12
C HIS A 100 3.37 9.58 4.26
N MET A 101 4.01 8.49 3.84
CA MET A 101 3.45 7.15 4.04
C MET A 101 3.35 6.79 5.53
N LYS A 102 4.37 7.17 6.33
CA LYS A 102 4.32 7.02 7.80
C LYS A 102 3.24 7.88 8.42
N CYS A 103 3.16 9.16 8.06
CA CYS A 103 2.11 10.05 8.56
C CYS A 103 0.70 9.55 8.19
N ALA A 104 0.52 8.99 7.00
CA ALA A 104 -0.74 8.37 6.59
C ALA A 104 -1.10 7.19 7.48
N LEU A 105 -0.16 6.26 7.72
CA LEU A 105 -0.33 5.14 8.67
C LEU A 105 -0.62 5.63 10.09
N ASP A 106 0.09 6.64 10.57
CA ASP A 106 -0.07 7.20 11.93
C ASP A 106 -1.43 7.88 12.11
N SER A 107 -1.99 8.42 11.04
CA SER A 107 -3.33 9.02 11.04
C SER A 107 -4.46 7.98 11.03
N MET A 108 -4.13 6.71 10.77
CA MET A 108 -5.06 5.59 10.84
C MET A 108 -5.00 5.01 12.25
N GLN A 109 -6.15 4.70 12.84
CA GLN A 109 -6.23 4.07 14.15
C GLN A 109 -5.94 2.57 14.02
N ILE A 110 -4.68 2.23 13.75
CA ILE A 110 -4.20 0.86 13.61
C ILE A 110 -3.79 0.36 15.00
N ASN A 111 -4.18 -0.86 15.38
CA ASN A 111 -3.72 -1.48 16.62
C ASN A 111 -2.19 -1.63 16.60
N GLU A 112 -1.50 -1.38 17.71
CA GLU A 112 -0.03 -1.37 17.76
C GLU A 112 0.63 -2.67 17.28
N GLU A 113 -0.04 -3.81 17.45
CA GLU A 113 0.42 -5.14 17.00
C GLU A 113 0.47 -5.29 15.47
N GLU A 114 -0.25 -4.46 14.73
CA GLU A 114 -0.32 -4.52 13.25
C GLU A 114 0.66 -3.54 12.58
N ARG A 115 1.41 -2.79 13.40
CA ARG A 115 2.37 -1.76 12.97
C ARG A 115 3.76 -2.32 12.64
N TYR A 116 4.03 -3.58 13.01
CA TYR A 116 5.33 -4.28 12.88
C TYR A 116 5.16 -5.69 12.30
#